data_AF-A0A2H3AZW8-F1
#
_entry.id   AF-A0A2H3AZW8-F1
#
_cell.length_a   1.000
_cell.length_b   1.000
_cell.length_c   1.000
_cell.angle_alpha   90.00
_cell.angle_beta   90.00
_cell.angle_gamma   90.00
#
_symmetry.space_group_name_H-M   'P 1'
#
loop_
_entity.id
_entity.type
_entity.pdbx_description
1 polymer ?
#
loop_
_entity_poly.entity_id
_entity_poly.type
_entity_poly.pdbx_seq_one_letter_code
_entity_poly.pdbx_strand_id
1 'polypeptide(L)'
;PPSMITYLKQYWIDNNKIKSYWSAIYRLDRTILEECDTNMLLEAWHHLLKGNFAEGKRNQRLDHLIHLLVVVSMHHFIHRHTRQAAGFEGPNLEAAARMEVQRRA
;
A
#
# COMPACT_ATOMS: atom_id res chain seq x y z
N PRO A 1 -27.46 -6.28 1.75
CA PRO A 1 -28.27 -7.36 1.14
C PRO A 1 -27.86 -8.71 1.74
N PRO A 2 -28.75 -9.71 1.79
CA PRO A 2 -28.43 -11.02 2.37
C PRO A 2 -27.18 -11.67 1.75
N SER A 3 -26.99 -11.52 0.43
CA SER A 3 -25.81 -11.98 -0.30
C SER A 3 -24.48 -11.41 0.22
N MET A 4 -24.47 -10.12 0.57
CA MET A 4 -23.28 -9.46 1.12
C MET A 4 -22.96 -9.97 2.54
N ILE A 5 -23.97 -10.23 3.36
CA ILE A 5 -23.76 -10.79 4.72
C ILE A 5 -23.17 -12.20 4.61
N THR A 6 -23.69 -13.04 3.72
CA THR A 6 -23.15 -14.39 3.46
C THR A 6 -21.69 -14.33 3.01
N TYR A 7 -21.37 -13.43 2.07
CA TYR A 7 -20.01 -13.21 1.61
C TYR A 7 -19.07 -12.79 2.75
N LEU A 8 -19.45 -11.80 3.56
CA LEU A 8 -18.62 -11.35 4.68
C LEU A 8 -18.41 -12.46 5.72
N LYS A 9 -19.44 -13.24 6.04
CA LYS A 9 -19.31 -14.37 6.95
C LYS A 9 -18.30 -15.40 6.44
N GLN A 10 -18.51 -15.89 5.22
CA GLN A 10 -17.70 -16.95 4.64
C GLN A 10 -16.23 -16.56 4.43
N TYR A 11 -15.96 -15.34 3.96
CA TYR A 11 -14.62 -14.95 3.53
C TYR A 11 -13.88 -14.07 4.55
N TRP A 12 -14.58 -13.32 5.40
CA TRP A 12 -13.95 -12.29 6.24
C TRP A 12 -14.07 -12.55 7.74
N ILE A 13 -15.22 -13.05 8.21
CA ILE A 13 -15.51 -13.21 9.65
C ILE A 13 -15.16 -14.60 10.15
N ASP A 14 -15.62 -15.65 9.46
CA ASP A 14 -15.45 -17.05 9.88
C ASP A 14 -14.08 -17.62 9.45
N ASN A 15 -13.38 -16.90 8.56
CA ASN A 15 -12.02 -17.24 8.16
C ASN A 15 -11.00 -16.69 9.18
N ASN A 16 -10.58 -17.54 10.12
CA ASN A 16 -9.62 -17.17 11.18
C ASN A 16 -8.28 -16.64 10.66
N LYS A 17 -7.83 -17.08 9.48
CA LYS A 17 -6.59 -16.57 8.86
C LYS A 17 -6.78 -15.13 8.40
N ILE A 18 -7.89 -14.82 7.72
CA ILE A 18 -8.16 -13.46 7.25
C ILE A 18 -8.43 -12.53 8.44
N LYS A 19 -9.19 -13.01 9.44
CA LYS A 19 -9.48 -12.28 10.68
C LYS A 19 -8.23 -11.77 11.41
N SER A 20 -7.14 -12.54 11.42
CA SER A 20 -5.88 -12.11 12.05
C SER A 20 -5.12 -11.04 11.26
N TYR A 21 -5.34 -10.90 9.95
CA TYR A 21 -4.71 -9.85 9.13
C TYR A 21 -5.41 -8.48 9.26
N TRP A 22 -6.75 -8.45 9.31
CA TRP A 22 -7.49 -7.18 9.27
C TRP A 22 -7.93 -6.65 10.64
N SER A 23 -8.10 -7.51 11.65
CA SER A 23 -8.63 -7.08 12.95
C SER A 23 -7.52 -6.51 13.84
N ALA A 24 -7.73 -5.29 14.35
CA ALA A 24 -6.74 -4.54 15.12
C ALA A 24 -6.24 -5.26 16.39
N ILE A 25 -7.08 -6.10 17.00
CA ILE A 25 -6.73 -6.94 18.17
C ILE A 25 -5.62 -7.96 17.89
N TYR A 26 -5.38 -8.35 16.63
CA TYR A 26 -4.29 -9.27 16.26
C TYR A 26 -3.02 -8.54 15.81
N ARG A 27 -2.99 -7.20 15.85
CA ARG A 27 -1.85 -6.35 15.41
C ARG A 27 -0.97 -5.85 16.55
N LEU A 28 -1.05 -6.44 17.73
CA LEU A 28 -0.41 -5.94 18.96
C LEU A 28 1.13 -5.87 18.85
N ASP A 29 1.75 -6.80 18.12
CA ASP A 29 3.21 -6.88 17.96
C ASP A 29 3.67 -6.66 16.49
N ARG A 30 2.85 -6.02 15.66
CA ARG A 30 3.21 -5.76 14.25
C ARG A 30 3.34 -4.27 14.01
N THR A 31 4.53 -3.84 13.58
CA THR A 31 4.68 -2.49 13.04
C THR A 31 3.95 -2.38 11.71
N ILE A 32 3.41 -1.20 11.38
CA ILE A 32 2.73 -0.91 10.10
C ILE A 32 3.61 -1.24 8.87
N LEU A 33 4.91 -1.40 9.10
CA LEU A 33 5.96 -1.58 8.09
C LEU A 33 6.44 -3.04 7.96
N GLU A 34 6.14 -3.92 8.93
CA GLU A 34 6.56 -5.33 8.91
C GLU A 34 5.71 -6.21 7.99
N GLU A 35 4.47 -5.81 7.68
CA GLU A 35 3.66 -6.46 6.65
C GLU A 35 3.15 -5.42 5.64
N CYS A 36 3.74 -5.44 4.43
CA CYS A 36 3.26 -4.70 3.25
C CYS A 36 1.81 -5.04 2.86
N ASP A 37 1.25 -6.13 3.38
CA ASP A 37 -0.10 -6.62 3.07
C ASP A 37 -1.20 -5.94 3.89
N THR A 38 -0.98 -4.70 4.34
CA THR A 38 -2.06 -3.90 4.92
C THR A 38 -2.88 -3.25 3.81
N ASN A 39 -4.21 -3.25 3.98
CA ASN A 39 -5.16 -2.58 3.08
C ASN A 39 -4.75 -1.13 2.76
N MET A 40 -4.13 -0.45 3.72
CA MET A 40 -3.65 0.93 3.58
C MET A 40 -2.55 1.08 2.52
N LEU A 41 -1.59 0.16 2.44
CA LEU A 41 -0.52 0.25 1.42
C LEU A 41 -1.09 -0.02 0.03
N LEU A 42 -1.97 -1.01 -0.09
CA LEU A 42 -2.67 -1.32 -1.33
C LEU A 42 -3.56 -0.16 -1.80
N GLU A 43 -4.29 0.48 -0.88
CA GLU A 43 -5.12 1.66 -1.19
C GLU A 43 -4.25 2.86 -1.60
N ALA A 44 -3.18 3.16 -0.86
CA ALA A 44 -2.24 4.22 -1.22
C ALA A 44 -1.62 3.98 -2.60
N TRP A 45 -1.26 2.73 -2.89
CA TRP A 45 -0.78 2.31 -4.20
C TRP A 45 -1.84 2.51 -5.29
N HIS A 46 -3.08 2.07 -5.07
CA HIS A 46 -4.18 2.27 -6.02
C HIS A 46 -4.48 3.76 -6.27
N HIS A 47 -4.41 4.61 -5.25
CA HIS A 47 -4.56 6.04 -5.41
C HIS A 47 -3.45 6.63 -6.27
N LEU A 48 -2.20 6.25 -6.02
CA LEU A 48 -1.05 6.68 -6.82
C LEU A 48 -1.18 6.20 -8.28
N LEU A 49 -1.54 4.93 -8.47
CA LEU A 49 -1.79 4.34 -9.78
C LEU A 49 -2.84 5.14 -10.54
N LYS A 50 -3.99 5.39 -9.92
CA LYS A 50 -5.10 6.11 -10.54
C LYS A 50 -4.77 7.57 -10.83
N GLY A 51 -3.99 8.21 -9.96
CA GLY A 51 -3.65 9.63 -10.08
C GLY A 51 -2.52 9.93 -11.07
N ASN A 52 -1.45 9.13 -11.05
CA ASN A 52 -0.20 9.46 -11.74
C ASN A 52 0.08 8.60 -12.97
N PHE A 53 -0.42 7.37 -13.02
CA PHE A 53 -0.03 6.42 -14.07
C PHE A 53 -1.19 6.00 -14.96
N ALA A 54 -2.40 5.87 -14.42
CA ALA A 54 -3.54 5.32 -15.11
C ALA A 54 -4.01 6.20 -16.28
N GLU A 55 -4.00 5.63 -17.49
CA GLU A 55 -4.40 6.33 -18.72
C GLU A 55 -5.86 6.08 -19.13
N GLY A 56 -6.74 5.84 -18.16
CA GLY A 56 -8.17 5.59 -18.38
C GLY A 56 -8.43 4.38 -19.27
N LYS A 57 -9.01 4.59 -20.47
CA LYS A 57 -9.44 3.51 -21.38
C LYS A 57 -8.29 2.64 -21.90
N ARG A 58 -7.05 3.15 -21.96
CA ARG A 58 -5.89 2.36 -22.39
C ARG A 58 -5.52 1.25 -21.39
N ASN A 59 -5.91 1.40 -20.12
CA ASN A 59 -5.65 0.40 -19.09
C ASN A 59 -6.53 -0.86 -19.23
N GLN A 60 -7.47 -0.89 -20.18
CA GLN A 60 -8.28 -2.09 -20.47
C GLN A 60 -7.44 -3.20 -21.11
N ARG A 61 -6.31 -2.86 -21.71
CA ARG A 61 -5.36 -3.81 -22.27
C ARG A 61 -4.42 -4.32 -21.19
N LEU A 62 -4.43 -5.63 -20.95
CA LEU A 62 -3.63 -6.28 -19.91
C LEU A 62 -2.12 -6.06 -20.12
N ASP A 63 -1.65 -6.13 -21.37
CA ASP A 63 -0.24 -5.92 -21.71
C ASP A 63 0.21 -4.49 -21.41
N HIS A 64 -0.63 -3.49 -21.74
CA HIS A 64 -0.38 -2.09 -21.39
C HIS A 64 -0.37 -1.87 -19.88
N LEU A 65 -1.31 -2.50 -19.17
CA LEU A 65 -1.38 -2.43 -17.72
C LEU A 65 -0.12 -3.02 -17.06
N ILE A 66 0.34 -4.18 -17.53
CA ILE A 66 1.59 -4.80 -17.03
C ILE A 66 2.79 -3.88 -17.30
N HIS A 67 2.90 -3.30 -18.50
CA HIS A 67 3.96 -2.36 -18.82
C HIS A 67 3.97 -1.15 -17.87
N LEU A 68 2.79 -0.58 -17.61
CA LEU A 68 2.62 0.55 -16.71
C LEU A 68 2.98 0.20 -15.25
N LEU A 69 2.53 -0.97 -14.78
CA LEU A 69 2.83 -1.45 -13.43
C LEU A 69 4.32 -1.74 -13.24
N VAL A 70 4.98 -2.39 -14.20
CA VAL A 70 6.37 -2.84 -14.02
C VAL A 70 7.36 -1.78 -14.48
N VAL A 71 7.21 -1.22 -15.67
CA VAL A 71 8.24 -0.36 -16.25
C VAL A 71 8.06 1.08 -15.76
N VAL A 72 6.86 1.64 -15.97
CA VAL A 72 6.62 3.06 -15.67
C VAL A 72 6.68 3.32 -14.16
N SER A 73 5.98 2.50 -13.38
CA SER A 73 5.89 2.77 -11.94
C SER A 73 7.17 2.46 -11.17
N MET A 74 7.90 1.40 -11.51
CA MET A 74 9.17 1.09 -10.83
C MET A 74 10.20 2.18 -11.11
N HIS A 75 10.29 2.66 -12.36
CA HIS A 75 11.18 3.78 -12.68
C HIS A 75 10.82 5.04 -11.89
N HIS A 76 9.52 5.34 -11.73
CA HIS A 76 9.09 6.46 -10.89
C HIS A 76 9.57 6.29 -9.45
N PHE A 77 9.40 5.13 -8.83
CA PHE A 77 9.83 4.91 -7.44
C PHE A 77 11.35 4.91 -7.28
N ILE A 78 12.10 4.33 -8.22
CA ILE A 78 13.56 4.37 -8.21
C ILE A 78 14.04 5.82 -8.28
N HIS A 79 13.47 6.60 -9.20
CA HIS A 79 13.81 8.00 -9.35
C HIS A 79 13.47 8.80 -8.07
N ARG A 80 12.27 8.60 -7.53
CA ARG A 80 11.81 9.21 -6.29
C ARG A 80 12.73 8.89 -5.10
N HIS A 81 13.07 7.61 -4.94
CA HIS A 81 13.98 7.16 -3.88
C HIS A 81 15.36 7.80 -4.01
N THR A 82 15.88 7.91 -5.23
CA THR A 82 17.17 8.55 -5.51
C THR A 82 17.14 10.03 -5.14
N ARG A 83 16.06 10.75 -5.50
CA ARG A 83 15.87 12.16 -5.13
C ARG A 83 15.77 12.35 -3.63
N GLN A 84 15.05 11.46 -2.94
CA GLN A 84 14.93 11.46 -1.49
C GLN A 84 16.29 11.24 -0.81
N ALA A 85 17.08 10.28 -1.28
CA ALA A 85 18.43 10.04 -0.77
C ALA A 85 19.37 11.24 -0.98
N ALA A 86 19.18 11.98 -2.08
CA ALA A 86 19.92 13.22 -2.37
C ALA A 86 19.36 14.46 -1.64
N GLY A 87 18.32 14.32 -0.80
CA GLY A 87 17.73 15.41 -0.01
C GLY A 87 16.77 16.33 -0.78
N PHE A 88 16.41 16.00 -2.02
CA PHE A 88 15.45 16.78 -2.81
C PHE A 88 14.00 16.49 -2.45
N GLU A 89 13.73 15.36 -1.79
CA GLU A 89 12.42 15.03 -1.24
C GLU A 89 12.54 14.83 0.27
N GLY A 90 11.52 15.27 1.01
CA GLY A 90 11.46 15.08 2.45
C GLY A 90 11.53 13.61 2.86
N PRO A 91 11.84 13.32 4.14
CA PRO A 91 11.91 11.96 4.68
C PRO A 91 10.58 11.23 4.46
N ASN A 92 10.64 9.92 4.23
CA ASN A 92 9.43 9.10 4.17
C ASN A 92 8.80 9.05 5.58
N LEU A 93 7.55 8.60 5.68
CA LEU A 93 6.80 8.60 6.95
C LEU A 93 7.55 7.85 8.06
N GLU A 94 8.27 6.78 7.72
CA GLU A 94 9.10 6.04 8.66
C GLU A 94 10.31 6.86 9.14
N ALA A 95 11.09 7.41 8.21
CA ALA A 95 12.26 8.21 8.53
C ALA A 95 11.85 9.45 9.35
N ALA A 96 10.71 10.07 9.02
CA ALA A 96 10.14 11.16 9.80
C ALA A 96 9.75 10.71 11.22
N ALA A 97 9.09 9.56 11.36
CA ALA A 97 8.71 9.02 12.66
C ALA A 97 9.94 8.66 13.51
N ARG A 98 10.97 8.04 12.91
CA ARG A 98 12.24 7.71 13.60
C ARG A 98 12.96 8.96 14.07
N MET A 99 13.03 10.00 13.23
CA MET A 99 13.63 11.29 13.63
C MET A 99 12.86 11.96 14.77
N GLU A 100 11.53 11.89 14.78
CA GLU A 100 10.73 12.46 15.87
C GLU A 100 10.93 11.70 17.18
N VAL A 101 11.05 10.36 17.15
CA VAL A 101 11.40 9.57 18.33
C VAL A 101 12.78 9.96 18.87
N GLN A 102 13.77 10.11 17.99
CA GLN A 102 15.12 10.56 18.38
C GLN A 102 15.13 11.98 18.94
N ARG A 103 14.27 12.88 18.45
CA ARG A 103 14.19 14.27 18.92
C ARG A 103 13.55 14.40 20.30
N ARG A 104 12.76 13.40 20.72
CA ARG A 104 12.06 13.36 22.02
C ARG A 104 12.82 12.58 23.10
N ALA A 105 13.84 11.82 22.72
CA ALA A 105 14.74 11.10 23.62
C ALA A 105 15.87 12.01 24.09
#